data_AF-A0A7G7KLI3-F1
#
_entry.id   AF-A0A7G7KLI3-F1
#
_cell.length_a   1.000
_cell.length_b   1.000
_cell.length_c   1.000
_cell.angle_alpha   90.00
_cell.angle_beta   90.00
_cell.angle_gamma   90.00
#
_symmetry.space_group_name_H-M   'P 1'
#
loop_
_entity.id
_entity.type
_entity.pdbx_description
1 polymer ?
#
loop_
_entity_poly.entity_id
_entity_poly.type
_entity_poly.pdbx_seq_one_letter_code
_entity_poly.pdbx_strand_id
1 'polypeptide(L)'
;MIRPLTTLLSVASALVSAAGLAADLYVPFPSEESLKDLQLITIACARDNTAESCAKSRGLADPLMDHPRLPASCKDLIWSIVQDAKPASINSYQRREALSDPAQRLLLVCRSMERAKPETQQPQAPNNPKKGGFGFGGS
;
A
#
# COMPACT_ATOMS: atom_id res chain seq x y z
N MET A 1 12.79 64.97 28.06
CA MET A 1 12.19 63.79 28.75
C MET A 1 12.98 62.57 28.28
N ILE A 2 13.64 61.88 29.22
CA ILE A 2 14.55 60.74 28.98
C ILE A 2 13.98 59.53 29.71
N ARG A 3 13.92 58.36 29.04
CA ARG A 3 14.01 56.95 29.53
C ARG A 3 13.19 55.98 28.65
N PRO A 4 13.49 54.67 28.62
CA PRO A 4 14.80 54.04 28.41
C PRO A 4 14.71 52.87 27.41
N LEU A 5 15.89 52.48 26.90
CA LEU A 5 16.14 51.31 26.08
C LEU A 5 16.08 50.04 26.95
N THR A 6 15.19 49.09 26.63
CA THR A 6 15.12 47.78 27.31
C THR A 6 15.69 46.71 26.39
N THR A 7 16.91 46.29 26.67
CA THR A 7 17.59 45.13 26.09
C THR A 7 16.92 43.84 26.57
N LEU A 8 16.39 43.04 25.64
CA LEU A 8 15.94 41.67 25.90
C LEU A 8 17.06 40.69 25.54
N LEU A 9 17.62 40.06 26.57
CA LEU A 9 18.56 38.95 26.53
C LEU A 9 17.79 37.65 26.81
N SER A 10 18.24 36.52 26.23
CA SER A 10 17.98 35.10 26.61
C SER A 10 17.26 34.30 25.51
N VAL A 11 17.55 33.02 25.19
CA VAL A 11 18.53 31.99 25.60
C VAL A 11 18.52 30.99 24.42
N ALA A 12 19.68 30.58 23.90
CA ALA A 12 19.78 29.59 22.84
C ALA A 12 19.71 28.17 23.42
N SER A 13 18.55 27.51 23.33
CA SER A 13 18.39 26.10 23.68
C SER A 13 18.94 25.22 22.57
N ALA A 14 20.12 24.64 22.77
CA ALA A 14 20.67 23.60 21.91
C ALA A 14 19.89 22.30 22.15
N LEU A 15 19.00 21.95 21.21
CA LEU A 15 18.33 20.65 21.16
C LEU A 15 19.36 19.60 20.70
N VAL A 16 19.85 18.80 21.65
CA VAL A 16 20.58 17.56 21.34
C VAL A 16 19.55 16.54 20.85
N SER A 17 19.49 16.34 19.53
CA SER A 17 18.74 15.24 18.93
C SER A 17 19.53 13.94 19.10
N ALA A 18 19.16 13.13 20.09
CA ALA A 18 19.60 11.75 20.16
C ALA A 18 18.93 10.98 19.01
N ALA A 19 19.66 10.80 17.90
CA ALA A 19 19.26 9.92 16.81
C ALA A 19 19.39 8.46 17.28
N GLY A 20 18.31 7.94 17.89
CA GLY A 20 18.17 6.52 18.13
C GLY A 20 18.03 5.79 16.80
N LEU A 21 18.98 4.91 16.48
CA LEU A 21 18.88 3.95 15.39
C LEU A 21 17.79 2.92 15.77
N ALA A 22 16.53 3.23 15.45
CA ALA A 22 15.46 2.26 15.51
C ALA A 22 15.75 1.19 14.46
N ALA A 23 15.92 -0.06 14.89
CA ALA A 23 15.94 -1.19 13.99
C ALA A 23 14.61 -1.21 13.22
N ASP A 24 14.68 -1.09 11.89
CA ASP A 24 13.52 -1.04 11.01
C ASP A 24 12.73 -2.36 11.20
N LEU A 25 11.60 -2.28 11.92
CA LEU A 25 10.72 -3.43 12.11
C LEU A 25 10.21 -3.82 10.73
N TYR A 26 10.55 -5.03 10.29
CA TYR A 26 10.14 -5.51 8.98
C TYR A 26 8.60 -5.52 8.86
N VAL A 27 8.06 -4.61 8.04
CA VAL A 27 6.65 -4.58 7.68
C VAL A 27 6.47 -5.39 6.39
N PRO A 28 5.71 -6.50 6.38
CA PRO A 28 5.45 -7.25 5.14
C PRO A 28 4.70 -6.39 4.12
N PHE A 29 4.91 -6.64 2.83
CA PHE A 29 4.10 -6.01 1.78
C PHE A 29 2.63 -6.49 1.89
N PRO A 30 1.61 -5.67 1.58
CA PRO A 30 0.21 -6.09 1.64
C PRO A 30 -0.04 -7.31 0.75
N SER A 31 -0.84 -8.27 1.21
CA SER A 31 -1.14 -9.46 0.41
C SER A 31 -1.98 -9.09 -0.81
N GLU A 32 -1.84 -9.84 -1.90
CA GLU A 32 -2.69 -9.67 -3.09
C GLU A 32 -4.17 -9.79 -2.74
N GLU A 33 -4.52 -10.71 -1.84
CA GLU A 33 -5.88 -10.89 -1.31
C GLU A 33 -6.40 -9.59 -0.66
N SER A 34 -5.62 -8.95 0.22
CA SER A 34 -6.02 -7.69 0.85
C SER A 34 -6.27 -6.57 -0.16
N LEU A 35 -5.44 -6.49 -1.20
CA LEU A 35 -5.61 -5.49 -2.26
C LEU A 35 -6.84 -5.83 -3.12
N LYS A 36 -7.09 -7.10 -3.37
CA LYS A 36 -8.27 -7.57 -4.10
C LYS A 36 -9.56 -7.29 -3.33
N ASP A 37 -9.55 -7.47 -2.01
CA ASP A 37 -10.67 -7.11 -1.14
C ASP A 37 -10.98 -5.61 -1.23
N LEU A 38 -9.94 -4.77 -1.16
CA LEU A 38 -10.08 -3.32 -1.35
C LEU A 38 -10.66 -2.99 -2.73
N GLN A 39 -10.18 -3.63 -3.80
CA GLN A 39 -10.72 -3.46 -5.15
C GLN A 39 -12.22 -3.80 -5.20
N LEU A 40 -12.60 -4.98 -4.69
CA LEU A 40 -13.98 -5.46 -4.76
C LEU A 40 -14.94 -4.60 -3.94
N ILE A 41 -14.55 -4.19 -2.72
CA ILE A 41 -15.42 -3.34 -1.90
C ILE A 41 -15.54 -1.93 -2.47
N THR A 42 -14.50 -1.43 -3.14
CA THR A 42 -14.54 -0.11 -3.80
C THR A 42 -15.46 -0.14 -5.01
N ILE A 43 -15.43 -1.23 -5.80
CA ILE A 43 -16.40 -1.46 -6.87
C ILE A 43 -17.83 -1.59 -6.32
N ALA A 44 -18.01 -2.23 -5.15
CA ALA A 44 -19.30 -2.28 -4.48
C ALA A 44 -19.78 -0.87 -4.06
N CYS A 45 -18.91 -0.01 -3.52
CA CYS A 45 -19.25 1.39 -3.22
C CYS A 45 -19.61 2.19 -4.48
N ALA A 46 -18.95 1.92 -5.61
CA ALA A 46 -19.29 2.51 -6.90
C ALA A 46 -20.70 2.06 -7.33
N ARG A 47 -21.00 0.76 -7.27
CA ARG A 47 -22.27 0.19 -7.70
C ARG A 47 -23.44 0.57 -6.79
N ASP A 48 -23.27 0.40 -5.49
CA ASP A 48 -24.36 0.40 -4.51
C ASP A 48 -24.59 1.78 -3.88
N ASN A 49 -23.56 2.63 -3.83
CA ASN A 49 -23.64 3.98 -3.26
C ASN A 49 -24.21 4.00 -1.81
N THR A 50 -23.97 2.92 -1.06
CA THR A 50 -24.43 2.78 0.33
C THR A 50 -23.37 3.29 1.30
N ALA A 51 -23.80 3.80 2.45
CA ALA A 51 -22.88 4.21 3.51
C ALA A 51 -21.98 3.05 3.97
N GLU A 52 -22.53 1.83 4.05
CA GLU A 52 -21.80 0.63 4.48
C GLU A 52 -20.65 0.27 3.53
N SER A 53 -20.93 0.12 2.22
CA SER A 53 -19.92 -0.27 1.24
C SER A 53 -18.81 0.78 1.12
N CYS A 54 -19.17 2.06 1.13
CA CYS A 54 -18.22 3.16 1.05
C CYS A 54 -17.38 3.32 2.33
N ALA A 55 -17.99 3.16 3.51
CA ALA A 55 -17.24 3.17 4.77
C ALA A 55 -16.26 2.00 4.85
N LYS A 56 -16.67 0.79 4.41
CA LYS A 56 -15.78 -0.38 4.38
C LYS A 56 -14.63 -0.19 3.38
N SER A 57 -14.90 0.38 2.21
CA SER A 57 -13.85 0.75 1.23
C SER A 57 -12.82 1.70 1.85
N ARG A 58 -13.27 2.79 2.50
CA ARG A 58 -12.36 3.68 3.23
C ARG A 58 -11.59 2.98 4.34
N GLY A 59 -12.27 2.15 5.14
CA GLY A 59 -11.65 1.46 6.26
C GLY A 59 -10.53 0.49 5.85
N LEU A 60 -10.63 -0.12 4.66
CA LEU A 60 -9.56 -0.93 4.09
C LEU A 60 -8.46 -0.08 3.44
N ALA A 61 -8.81 1.07 2.87
CA ALA A 61 -7.86 1.95 2.17
C ALA A 61 -6.99 2.78 3.13
N ASP A 62 -7.57 3.35 4.18
CA ASP A 62 -6.92 4.30 5.09
C ASP A 62 -5.58 3.74 5.67
N PRO A 63 -5.51 2.50 6.21
CA PRO A 63 -4.26 1.95 6.75
C PRO A 63 -3.15 1.76 5.70
N LEU A 64 -3.51 1.62 4.41
CA LEU A 64 -2.53 1.43 3.35
C LEU A 64 -1.80 2.74 2.98
N MET A 65 -2.39 3.90 3.27
CA MET A 65 -1.74 5.20 3.02
C MET A 65 -0.40 5.35 3.74
N ASP A 66 -0.34 4.86 4.98
CA ASP A 66 0.85 4.95 5.83
C ASP A 66 1.82 3.77 5.61
N HIS A 67 1.51 2.85 4.70
CA HIS A 67 2.32 1.66 4.49
C HIS A 67 3.71 2.01 3.91
N PRO A 68 4.83 1.65 4.58
CA PRO A 68 6.17 2.11 4.19
C PRO A 68 6.65 1.53 2.87
N ARG A 69 6.15 0.35 2.47
CA ARG A 69 6.58 -0.38 1.27
C ARG A 69 5.71 -0.16 0.03
N LEU A 70 4.61 0.59 0.14
CA LEU A 70 3.78 0.89 -1.02
C LEU A 70 4.42 2.02 -1.85
N PRO A 71 4.55 1.85 -3.17
CA PRO A 71 5.09 2.90 -4.03
C PRO A 71 4.15 4.11 -4.04
N ALA A 72 4.70 5.30 -4.28
CA ALA A 72 3.93 6.54 -4.31
C ALA A 72 2.72 6.46 -5.26
N SER A 73 2.89 5.88 -6.45
CA SER A 73 1.81 5.69 -7.42
C SER A 73 0.65 4.82 -6.90
N CYS A 74 0.95 3.83 -6.05
CA CYS A 74 -0.09 3.04 -5.40
C CYS A 74 -0.82 3.86 -4.34
N LYS A 75 -0.08 4.65 -3.56
CA LYS A 75 -0.68 5.55 -2.56
C LYS A 75 -1.56 6.62 -3.20
N ASP A 76 -1.22 7.13 -4.38
CA ASP A 76 -2.05 8.09 -5.11
C ASP A 76 -3.41 7.49 -5.52
N LEU A 77 -3.42 6.23 -5.95
CA LEU A 77 -4.67 5.50 -6.24
C LEU A 77 -5.49 5.27 -4.97
N ILE A 78 -4.84 4.80 -3.90
CA ILE A 78 -5.52 4.57 -2.61
C ILE A 78 -6.08 5.88 -2.08
N TRP A 79 -5.34 6.98 -2.17
CA TRP A 79 -5.79 8.30 -1.77
C TRP A 79 -7.04 8.72 -2.54
N SER A 80 -7.08 8.48 -3.85
CA SER A 80 -8.27 8.75 -4.67
C SER A 80 -9.49 7.96 -4.15
N ILE A 81 -9.30 6.67 -3.83
CA ILE A 81 -10.35 5.83 -3.23
C ILE A 81 -10.82 6.43 -1.89
N VAL A 82 -9.90 6.83 -1.00
CA VAL A 82 -10.24 7.43 0.29
C VAL A 82 -11.08 8.70 0.14
N GLN A 83 -10.74 9.57 -0.82
CA GLN A 83 -11.44 10.84 -1.06
C GLN A 83 -12.86 10.64 -1.62
N ASP A 84 -13.01 9.64 -2.50
CA ASP A 84 -14.23 9.46 -3.29
C ASP A 84 -15.17 8.39 -2.74
N ALA A 85 -14.71 7.51 -1.85
CA ALA A 85 -15.52 6.46 -1.23
C ALA A 85 -16.46 7.01 -0.15
N LYS A 86 -17.43 7.80 -0.61
CA LYS A 86 -18.52 8.36 0.19
C LYS A 86 -19.85 8.20 -0.56
N PRO A 87 -20.96 8.00 0.17
CA PRO A 87 -22.27 8.00 -0.45
C PRO A 87 -22.58 9.39 -1.01
N ALA A 88 -23.28 9.42 -2.14
CA ALA A 88 -23.84 10.62 -2.75
C ALA A 88 -25.36 10.51 -2.84
N SER A 89 -26.06 11.64 -2.99
CA SER A 89 -27.51 11.64 -3.20
C SER A 89 -27.92 10.95 -4.51
N ILE A 90 -27.05 10.99 -5.53
CA ILE A 90 -27.26 10.39 -6.85
C ILE A 90 -26.03 9.56 -7.21
N ASN A 91 -26.23 8.32 -7.65
CA ASN A 91 -25.14 7.46 -8.13
C ASN A 91 -24.79 7.74 -9.61
N SER A 92 -24.27 8.94 -9.87
CA SER A 92 -23.93 9.40 -11.23
C SER A 92 -22.82 8.56 -11.86
N TYR A 93 -22.77 8.52 -13.20
CA TYR A 93 -21.68 7.84 -13.93
C TYR A 93 -20.31 8.32 -13.47
N GLN A 94 -20.12 9.65 -13.41
CA GLN A 94 -18.86 10.25 -12.96
C GLN A 94 -18.43 9.76 -11.57
N ARG A 95 -19.35 9.62 -10.62
CA ARG A 95 -19.04 9.06 -9.29
C ARG A 95 -18.62 7.60 -9.38
N ARG A 96 -19.35 6.79 -10.15
CA ARG A 96 -19.04 5.37 -10.30
C ARG A 96 -17.65 5.17 -10.91
N GLU A 97 -17.30 5.97 -11.91
CA GLU A 97 -15.98 5.88 -12.55
C GLU A 97 -14.86 6.38 -11.64
N ALA A 98 -15.08 7.47 -10.88
CA ALA A 98 -14.10 7.96 -9.90
C ALA A 98 -13.68 6.90 -8.87
N LEU A 99 -14.56 5.93 -8.60
CA LEU A 99 -14.28 4.77 -7.74
C LEU A 99 -13.80 3.53 -8.52
N SER A 100 -14.45 3.22 -9.64
CA SER A 100 -14.18 1.99 -10.39
C SER A 100 -12.83 2.04 -11.09
N ASP A 101 -12.44 3.18 -11.65
CA ASP A 101 -11.20 3.35 -12.40
C ASP A 101 -9.95 3.11 -11.53
N PRO A 102 -9.80 3.74 -10.35
CA PRO A 102 -8.67 3.41 -9.47
C PRO A 102 -8.76 1.99 -8.90
N ALA A 103 -9.95 1.47 -8.62
CA ALA A 103 -10.11 0.10 -8.12
C ALA A 103 -9.68 -0.96 -9.15
N GLN A 104 -10.01 -0.78 -10.43
CA GLN A 104 -9.59 -1.70 -11.50
C GLN A 104 -8.08 -1.74 -11.68
N ARG A 105 -7.40 -0.60 -11.46
CA ARG A 105 -5.95 -0.45 -11.61
C ARG A 105 -5.17 -0.87 -10.37
N LEU A 106 -5.84 -1.08 -9.23
CA LEU A 106 -5.21 -1.28 -7.93
C LEU A 106 -4.19 -2.42 -7.95
N LEU A 107 -4.57 -3.63 -8.40
CA LEU A 107 -3.66 -4.79 -8.42
C LEU A 107 -2.48 -4.61 -9.39
N LEU A 108 -2.65 -3.84 -10.46
CA LEU A 108 -1.57 -3.58 -11.41
C LEU A 108 -0.52 -2.63 -10.82
N VAL A 109 -0.96 -1.59 -10.12
CA VAL A 109 -0.12 -0.50 -9.63
C VAL A 109 0.43 -0.77 -8.23
N CYS A 110 -0.34 -1.46 -7.40
CA CYS A 110 0.03 -1.81 -6.02
C CYS A 110 0.69 -3.17 -5.87
N ARG A 111 1.17 -3.79 -6.97
CA ARG A 111 1.92 -5.05 -6.88
C ARG A 111 3.30 -4.84 -6.27
N SER A 112 3.80 -5.84 -5.54
CA SER A 112 5.17 -5.81 -5.05
C SER A 112 6.16 -5.82 -6.22
N MET A 113 7.16 -4.94 -6.15
CA MET A 113 8.32 -4.96 -7.06
C MET A 113 9.48 -5.78 -6.50
N GLU A 114 9.37 -6.20 -5.26
CA GLU A 114 10.30 -7.14 -4.67
C GLU A 114 10.17 -8.45 -5.40
N ARG A 115 11.22 -8.80 -6.15
CA ARG A 115 11.37 -10.15 -6.69
C ARG A 115 11.09 -11.09 -5.53
N ALA A 116 10.16 -12.02 -5.72
CA ALA A 116 9.90 -13.09 -4.76
C ALA A 116 11.27 -13.60 -4.29
N LYS A 117 11.62 -13.30 -3.03
CA LYS A 117 12.82 -13.87 -2.43
C LYS A 117 12.60 -15.37 -2.57
N PRO A 118 13.48 -16.12 -3.25
CA PRO A 118 13.27 -17.55 -3.40
C PRO A 118 13.00 -18.08 -2.01
N GLU A 119 11.85 -18.74 -1.83
CA GLU A 119 11.54 -19.46 -0.62
C GLU A 119 12.80 -20.26 -0.29
N THR A 120 13.38 -19.96 0.87
CA THR A 120 14.58 -20.62 1.35
C THR A 120 14.33 -22.11 1.17
N GLN A 121 15.12 -22.73 0.30
CA GLN A 121 15.02 -24.14 -0.05
C GLN A 121 14.83 -24.93 1.23
N GLN A 122 13.67 -25.56 1.35
CA GLN A 122 13.48 -26.68 2.26
C GLN A 122 14.63 -27.66 1.98
N PRO A 123 15.35 -28.17 3.00
CA PRO A 123 16.53 -28.98 2.78
C PRO A 123 16.24 -30.13 1.82
N GLN A 124 16.87 -30.10 0.64
CA GLN A 124 16.79 -31.17 -0.34
C GLN A 124 17.35 -32.44 0.29
N ALA A 125 16.52 -33.47 0.41
CA ALA A 125 16.97 -34.82 0.71
C ALA A 125 17.93 -35.28 -0.41
N PRO A 126 19.01 -36.01 -0.08
CA PRO A 126 20.12 -36.24 -1.00
C PRO A 126 19.75 -37.12 -2.20
N ASN A 127 20.20 -36.64 -3.36
CA ASN A 127 20.21 -37.30 -4.66
C ASN A 127 20.73 -38.75 -4.60
N ASN A 128 20.06 -39.64 -5.33
CA ASN A 128 20.60 -40.95 -5.68
C ASN A 128 20.69 -41.05 -7.23
N PRO A 129 21.87 -41.21 -7.84
CA PRO A 129 22.00 -41.21 -9.30
C PRO A 129 21.96 -42.63 -9.87
N LYS A 130 20.97 -42.94 -10.71
CA LYS A 130 21.06 -44.00 -11.73
C LYS A 130 20.42 -43.47 -13.02
N LYS A 131 21.22 -42.96 -13.98
CA LYS A 131 21.98 -43.69 -15.01
C LYS A 131 21.09 -44.17 -16.17
N GLY A 132 21.07 -43.35 -17.23
CA GLY A 132 21.25 -43.80 -18.62
C GLY A 132 19.99 -44.09 -19.44
N GLY A 133 19.96 -43.54 -20.67
CA GLY A 133 19.15 -44.09 -21.76
C GLY A 133 18.66 -43.06 -22.78
N PHE A 134 19.48 -42.77 -23.79
CA PHE A 134 19.09 -42.08 -25.03
C PHE A 134 18.06 -42.90 -25.83
N GLY A 135 17.18 -42.23 -26.57
CA GLY A 135 16.34 -42.83 -27.62
C GLY A 135 15.58 -41.80 -28.44
N PHE A 136 16.22 -41.26 -29.48
CA PHE A 136 15.59 -40.51 -30.57
C PHE A 136 15.22 -41.46 -31.71
N GLY A 137 14.01 -41.32 -32.26
CA GLY A 137 13.56 -41.89 -33.53
C GLY A 137 12.06 -41.61 -33.68
N GLY A 138 11.52 -41.03 -34.75
CA GLY A 138 12.04 -40.76 -36.08
C GLY A 138 11.12 -41.40 -37.12
N SER A 139 10.45 -40.55 -37.91
CA SER A 139 9.54 -40.84 -39.06
C SER A 139 8.08 -41.11 -38.73
#